data_AF-A0A1F6FL48-F1
#
_entry.id   AF-A0A1F6FL48-F1
#
_cell.length_a   1.000
_cell.length_b   1.000
_cell.length_c   1.000
_cell.angle_alpha   90.00
_cell.angle_beta   90.00
_cell.angle_gamma   90.00
#
_symmetry.space_group_name_H-M   'P 1'
#
loop_
_entity.id
_entity.type
_entity.pdbx_description
1 polymer ?
#
loop_
_entity_poly.entity_id
_entity_poly.type
_entity_poly.pdbx_seq_one_letter_code
_entity_poly.pdbx_strand_id
1 'polypeptide(L)'
;MKKIKAKKQDKTEEILEIVSFIKDNAVTHEEFNGLVGEVSGLAGEVGGLTGRLGKVESDIMVIKAEMVTKDYLDDKLADLRGDLVVLTRKEDGKVKELVKILQSKKVLNKSEVKRIFSMPPFPELAL
;
A
#
# COMPACT_ATOMS: atom_id res chain seq x y z
N MET A 1 67.23 35.56 -45.42
CA MET A 1 67.26 35.06 -44.03
C MET A 1 66.26 35.72 -43.07
N LYS A 2 65.99 37.04 -43.15
CA LYS A 2 65.02 37.72 -42.23
C LYS A 2 63.56 37.25 -42.33
N LYS A 3 63.01 37.01 -43.54
CA LYS A 3 61.62 36.55 -43.73
C LYS A 3 61.34 35.14 -43.17
N ILE A 4 62.34 34.27 -43.16
CA ILE A 4 62.23 32.91 -42.60
C ILE A 4 62.18 32.94 -41.07
N LYS A 5 62.84 33.93 -40.43
CA LYS A 5 62.79 34.12 -38.97
C LYS A 5 61.43 34.66 -38.51
N ALA A 6 60.87 35.64 -39.21
CA ALA A 6 59.55 36.20 -38.89
C ALA A 6 58.41 35.18 -39.03
N LYS A 7 58.39 34.38 -40.11
CA LYS A 7 57.39 33.33 -40.32
C LYS A 7 57.50 32.15 -39.35
N LYS A 8 58.66 31.97 -38.71
CA LYS A 8 58.85 30.98 -37.63
C LYS A 8 58.35 31.49 -36.29
N GLN A 9 58.42 32.81 -36.05
CA GLN A 9 57.99 33.42 -34.80
C GLN A 9 56.46 33.43 -34.67
N ASP A 10 55.76 33.76 -35.76
CA ASP A 10 54.30 33.75 -35.90
C ASP A 10 53.68 32.37 -35.55
N LYS A 11 54.25 31.28 -36.09
CA LYS A 11 53.81 29.91 -35.78
C LYS A 11 54.01 29.52 -34.32
N THR A 12 55.00 30.08 -33.64
CA THR A 12 55.24 29.79 -32.23
C THR A 12 54.19 30.45 -31.35
N GLU A 13 53.73 31.65 -31.70
CA GLU A 13 52.65 32.36 -31.01
C GLU A 13 51.32 31.61 -31.13
N GLU A 14 50.98 31.14 -32.34
CA GLU A 14 49.79 30.29 -32.57
C GLU A 14 49.84 28.98 -31.77
N ILE A 15 51.00 28.32 -31.71
CA ILE A 15 51.20 27.11 -30.89
C ILE A 15 51.02 27.42 -29.40
N LEU A 16 51.52 28.56 -28.91
CA LEU A 16 51.37 28.96 -27.50
C LEU A 16 49.93 29.28 -27.14
N GLU A 17 49.18 29.90 -28.06
CA GLU A 17 47.76 30.16 -27.90
C GLU A 17 46.96 28.85 -27.81
N ILE A 18 47.24 27.90 -28.71
CA ILE A 18 46.65 26.55 -28.68
C ILE A 18 46.98 25.81 -27.37
N VAL A 19 48.24 25.86 -26.93
CA VAL A 19 48.67 25.20 -25.68
C VAL A 19 48.01 25.83 -24.46
N SER A 20 47.87 27.15 -24.43
CA SER A 20 47.20 27.86 -23.34
C SER A 20 45.71 27.52 -23.31
N PHE A 21 45.06 27.52 -24.47
CA PHE A 21 43.66 27.11 -24.61
C PHE A 21 43.44 25.67 -24.13
N ILE A 22 44.31 24.73 -24.51
CA ILE A 22 44.23 23.34 -24.05
C ILE A 22 44.41 23.28 -22.53
N LYS A 23 45.38 23.99 -21.96
CA LYS A 23 45.60 24.01 -20.51
C LYS A 23 44.38 24.50 -19.74
N ASP A 24 43.69 25.51 -20.24
CA ASP A 24 42.54 26.13 -19.56
C ASP A 24 41.23 25.33 -19.71
N ASN A 25 41.13 24.46 -20.73
CA ASN A 25 39.91 23.69 -21.04
C ASN A 25 40.06 22.17 -20.90
N ALA A 26 41.29 21.67 -20.73
CA ALA A 26 41.52 20.24 -20.51
C ALA A 26 41.10 19.86 -19.08
N VAL A 27 40.26 18.83 -19.00
CA VAL A 27 39.95 18.17 -17.73
C VAL A 27 41.21 17.47 -17.25
N THR A 28 41.56 17.67 -15.99
CA THR A 28 42.68 16.97 -15.36
C THR A 28 42.33 15.50 -15.14
N HIS A 29 43.34 14.63 -15.05
CA HIS A 29 43.10 13.23 -14.71
C HIS A 29 42.41 13.05 -13.36
N GLU A 30 42.63 13.96 -12.41
CA GLU A 30 41.99 13.93 -11.10
C GLU A 30 40.49 14.23 -11.18
N GLU A 31 40.10 15.29 -11.89
CA GLU A 31 38.69 15.62 -12.15
C GLU A 31 37.98 14.50 -12.92
N PHE A 32 38.64 13.94 -13.95
CA PHE A 32 38.10 12.81 -14.70
C PHE A 32 37.89 11.58 -13.81
N ASN A 33 38.86 11.24 -12.96
CA ASN A 33 38.74 10.11 -12.03
C ASN A 33 37.66 10.37 -10.96
N GLY A 34 37.49 11.62 -10.52
CA GLY A 34 36.40 12.04 -9.64
C GLY A 34 35.03 11.78 -10.27
N LEU A 35 34.84 12.21 -11.51
CA LEU A 35 33.61 11.95 -12.27
C LEU A 35 33.35 10.45 -12.46
N VAL A 36 34.40 9.66 -12.75
CA VAL A 36 34.27 8.19 -12.85
C VAL A 36 33.80 7.59 -11.53
N GLY A 37 34.30 8.08 -10.40
CA GLY A 37 33.89 7.67 -9.06
C GLY A 37 32.41 7.98 -8.78
N GLU A 38 31.97 9.22 -9.05
CA GLU A 38 30.58 9.64 -8.89
C GLU A 38 29.63 8.82 -9.76
N VAL A 39 29.98 8.63 -11.05
CA VAL A 39 29.19 7.82 -11.98
C VAL A 39 29.09 6.36 -11.52
N SER A 40 30.18 5.79 -10.99
CA SER A 40 30.19 4.44 -10.44
C SER A 40 29.31 4.33 -9.18
N GLY A 41 29.32 5.35 -8.32
CA GLY A 41 28.44 5.45 -7.15
C GLY A 41 26.97 5.49 -7.56
N LEU A 42 26.63 6.36 -8.51
CA LEU A 42 25.27 6.47 -9.05
C LEU A 42 24.81 5.16 -9.69
N ALA A 43 25.67 4.47 -10.44
CA ALA A 43 25.34 3.17 -11.01
C ALA A 43 25.01 2.12 -9.93
N GLY A 44 25.74 2.14 -8.81
CA GLY A 44 25.46 1.30 -7.65
C GLY A 44 24.11 1.62 -7.00
N GLU A 45 23.80 2.90 -6.80
CA GLU A 45 22.52 3.35 -6.23
C GLU A 45 21.33 2.95 -7.13
N VAL A 46 21.45 3.15 -8.45
CA VAL A 46 20.42 2.75 -9.42
C VAL A 46 20.22 1.23 -9.42
N GLY A 47 21.30 0.45 -9.32
CA GLY A 47 21.20 -1.01 -9.16
C GLY A 47 20.45 -1.40 -7.88
N GLY A 48 20.76 -0.74 -6.76
CA GLY A 48 20.07 -0.95 -5.48
C GLY A 48 18.58 -0.59 -5.54
N LEU A 49 18.22 0.52 -6.19
CA LEU A 49 16.83 0.94 -6.39
C LEU A 49 16.06 -0.06 -7.27
N THR A 50 16.68 -0.54 -8.34
CA THR A 50 16.09 -1.54 -9.23
C THR A 50 15.78 -2.84 -8.46
N GLY A 51 16.71 -3.29 -7.62
CA GLY A 51 16.49 -4.47 -6.77
C GLY A 51 15.39 -4.28 -5.73
N ARG A 52 15.29 -3.09 -5.12
CA ARG A 52 14.21 -2.75 -4.17
C ARG A 52 12.85 -2.69 -4.87
N LEU A 53 12.79 -2.12 -6.07
CA LEU A 53 11.56 -2.05 -6.87
C LEU A 53 11.05 -3.45 -7.20
N GLY A 54 11.93 -4.35 -7.65
CA GLY A 54 11.55 -5.74 -7.95
C GLY A 54 11.00 -6.49 -6.71
N LYS A 55 11.53 -6.22 -5.52
CA LYS A 55 10.97 -6.77 -4.27
C LYS A 55 9.58 -6.22 -3.97
N VAL A 56 9.39 -4.90 -4.10
CA VAL A 56 8.08 -4.25 -3.88
C VAL A 56 7.04 -4.79 -4.86
N GLU A 57 7.41 -4.99 -6.13
CA GLU A 57 6.52 -5.60 -7.13
C GLU A 57 6.11 -7.02 -6.72
N SER A 58 7.06 -7.85 -6.30
CA SER A 58 6.80 -9.20 -5.79
C SER A 58 5.87 -9.19 -4.58
N ASP A 59 6.13 -8.33 -3.60
CA ASP A 59 5.31 -8.21 -2.39
C ASP A 59 3.88 -7.77 -2.73
N ILE A 60 3.73 -6.82 -3.65
CA ILE A 60 2.42 -6.38 -4.16
C ILE A 60 1.67 -7.53 -4.84
N MET A 61 2.35 -8.40 -5.59
CA MET A 61 1.70 -9.56 -6.21
C MET A 61 1.19 -10.55 -5.17
N VAL A 62 1.98 -10.84 -4.13
CA VAL A 62 1.56 -11.70 -3.02
C VAL A 62 0.36 -11.10 -2.29
N ILE A 63 0.44 -9.80 -1.93
CA ILE A 63 -0.68 -9.10 -1.28
C ILE A 63 -1.93 -9.17 -2.14
N LYS A 64 -1.84 -8.92 -3.46
CA LYS A 64 -3.01 -9.00 -4.35
C LYS A 64 -3.61 -10.40 -4.45
N ALA A 65 -2.79 -11.45 -4.34
CA ALA A 65 -3.26 -12.83 -4.39
C ALA A 65 -3.93 -13.28 -3.08
N GLU A 66 -3.44 -12.80 -1.94
CA GLU A 66 -3.95 -13.17 -0.60
C GLU A 66 -5.04 -12.23 -0.08
N MET A 67 -5.10 -11.00 -0.59
CA MET A 67 -6.06 -10.00 -0.14
C MET A 67 -7.47 -10.39 -0.56
N VAL A 68 -8.32 -10.61 0.42
CA VAL A 68 -9.76 -10.72 0.23
C VAL A 68 -10.33 -9.39 -0.25
N THR A 69 -11.22 -9.43 -1.23
CA THR A 69 -11.88 -8.20 -1.70
C THR A 69 -12.88 -7.72 -0.66
N LYS A 70 -13.08 -6.40 -0.59
CA LYS A 70 -14.12 -5.79 0.24
C LYS A 70 -15.50 -6.40 -0.09
N ASP A 71 -15.79 -6.60 -1.37
CA ASP A 71 -17.06 -7.16 -1.83
C ASP A 71 -17.28 -8.58 -1.29
N TYR A 72 -16.24 -9.43 -1.30
CA TYR A 72 -16.32 -10.77 -0.72
C TYR A 72 -16.62 -10.72 0.79
N LEU A 73 -15.98 -9.81 1.53
CA LEU A 73 -16.25 -9.65 2.95
C LEU A 73 -17.66 -9.11 3.20
N ASP A 74 -18.11 -8.13 2.43
CA ASP A 74 -19.45 -7.55 2.56
C ASP A 74 -20.53 -8.62 2.31
N ASP A 75 -20.35 -9.46 1.28
CA ASP A 75 -21.25 -10.59 0.99
C ASP A 75 -21.26 -11.60 2.13
N LYS A 76 -20.09 -12.02 2.64
CA LYS A 76 -20.01 -12.99 3.75
C LYS A 76 -20.57 -12.43 5.07
N LEU A 77 -20.41 -11.14 5.31
CA LEU A 77 -21.01 -10.48 6.47
C LEU A 77 -22.52 -10.35 6.33
N ALA A 78 -23.03 -10.11 5.11
CA ALA A 78 -24.46 -10.09 4.83
C ALA A 78 -25.10 -11.46 5.06
N ASP A 79 -24.47 -12.53 4.54
CA ASP A 79 -24.87 -13.93 4.76
C ASP A 79 -24.94 -14.25 6.26
N LEU A 80 -23.83 -14.00 6.99
CA LEU A 80 -23.73 -14.26 8.43
C LEU A 80 -24.79 -13.49 9.23
N ARG A 81 -25.03 -12.22 8.89
CA ARG A 81 -26.07 -11.41 9.53
C ARG A 81 -27.46 -12.00 9.28
N GLY A 82 -27.72 -12.47 8.05
CA GLY A 82 -28.95 -13.17 7.70
C GLY A 82 -29.16 -14.42 8.57
N ASP A 83 -28.13 -15.26 8.66
CA ASP A 83 -28.16 -16.50 9.45
C ASP A 83 -28.41 -16.23 10.94
N LEU A 84 -27.72 -15.23 11.51
CA LEU A 84 -27.94 -14.82 12.89
C LEU A 84 -29.38 -14.37 13.14
N VAL A 85 -29.96 -13.56 12.26
CA VAL A 85 -31.36 -13.14 12.38
C VAL A 85 -32.31 -14.33 12.33
N VAL A 86 -32.07 -15.31 11.45
CA VAL A 86 -32.88 -16.52 11.36
C VAL A 86 -32.78 -17.36 12.63
N LEU A 87 -31.57 -17.54 13.17
CA LEU A 87 -31.36 -18.28 14.41
C LEU A 87 -32.03 -17.59 15.60
N THR A 88 -31.82 -16.28 15.77
CA THR A 88 -32.44 -15.52 16.85
C THR A 88 -33.98 -15.55 16.78
N ARG A 89 -34.57 -15.50 15.57
CA ARG A 89 -36.04 -15.63 15.40
C ARG A 89 -36.55 -17.02 15.78
N LYS A 90 -35.81 -18.08 15.42
CA LYS A 90 -36.18 -19.46 15.79
C LYS A 90 -36.12 -19.65 17.30
N GLU A 91 -35.11 -19.08 17.96
CA GLU A 91 -34.97 -19.12 19.41
C GLU A 91 -36.09 -18.32 20.11
N ASP A 92 -36.38 -17.11 19.63
CA ASP A 92 -37.50 -16.29 20.11
C ASP A 92 -38.83 -17.05 20.02
N GLY A 93 -39.08 -17.74 18.91
CA GLY A 93 -40.26 -18.59 18.74
C GLY A 93 -40.34 -19.73 19.77
N LYS A 94 -39.22 -20.40 20.07
CA LYS A 94 -39.18 -21.45 21.11
C LYS A 94 -39.45 -20.89 22.49
N VAL A 95 -38.89 -19.72 22.82
CA VAL A 95 -39.13 -19.04 24.10
C VAL A 95 -40.60 -18.66 24.22
N LYS A 96 -41.21 -18.14 23.16
CA LYS A 96 -42.64 -17.80 23.13
C LYS A 96 -43.54 -18.99 23.41
N GLU A 97 -43.28 -20.13 22.76
CA GLU A 97 -44.03 -21.36 23.04
C GLU A 97 -43.82 -21.85 24.48
N LEU A 98 -42.60 -21.78 25.01
CA LEU A 98 -42.35 -22.12 26.41
C LEU A 98 -43.15 -21.23 27.37
N VAL A 99 -43.17 -19.91 27.14
CA VAL A 99 -43.94 -18.97 27.96
C VAL A 99 -45.43 -19.28 27.92
N LYS A 100 -46.00 -19.62 26.75
CA LYS A 100 -47.40 -20.07 26.61
C LYS A 100 -47.68 -21.33 27.43
N ILE A 101 -46.79 -22.33 27.38
CA ILE A 101 -46.91 -23.57 28.16
C ILE A 101 -46.86 -23.28 29.67
N LEU A 102 -45.98 -22.38 30.11
CA LEU A 102 -45.86 -22.01 31.53
C LEU A 102 -47.08 -21.23 32.01
N GLN A 103 -47.65 -20.37 31.17
CA GLN A 103 -48.91 -19.68 31.45
C GLN A 103 -50.09 -20.65 31.56
N SER A 104 -50.20 -21.63 30.65
CA SER A 104 -51.28 -22.63 30.68
C SER A 104 -51.19 -23.52 31.92
N LYS A 105 -49.97 -23.78 32.41
CA LYS A 105 -49.71 -24.49 33.67
C LYS A 105 -49.88 -23.60 34.92
N LYS A 106 -50.28 -22.34 34.76
CA LYS A 106 -50.43 -21.34 35.84
C LYS A 106 -49.14 -21.09 36.64
N VAL A 107 -47.97 -21.37 36.04
CA VAL A 107 -46.67 -21.04 36.63
C VAL A 107 -46.38 -19.55 36.48
N LEU A 108 -46.81 -18.96 35.34
CA LEU A 108 -46.68 -17.54 35.06
C LEU A 108 -48.04 -16.85 35.04
N ASN A 109 -48.10 -15.64 35.61
CA ASN A 109 -49.26 -14.77 35.54
C ASN A 109 -49.24 -13.89 34.27
N LYS A 110 -50.38 -13.25 33.95
CA LYS A 110 -50.51 -12.43 32.73
C LYS A 110 -49.54 -11.24 32.66
N SER A 111 -49.18 -10.66 33.81
CA SER A 111 -48.23 -9.54 33.89
C SER A 111 -46.81 -10.00 33.53
N GLU A 112 -46.39 -11.16 34.03
CA GLU A 112 -45.09 -11.76 33.74
C GLU A 112 -44.94 -12.11 32.26
N VAL A 113 -45.98 -12.71 31.67
CA VAL A 113 -46.01 -13.02 30.23
C VAL A 113 -45.86 -11.74 29.40
N LYS A 114 -46.64 -10.71 29.71
CA LYS A 114 -46.55 -9.42 29.00
C LYS A 114 -45.16 -8.80 29.13
N ARG A 115 -44.55 -8.87 30.32
CA ARG A 115 -43.19 -8.38 30.57
C ARG A 115 -42.16 -9.14 29.72
N ILE A 116 -42.23 -10.47 29.65
CA ILE A 116 -41.30 -11.30 28.86
C ILE A 116 -41.44 -11.00 27.37
N PHE A 117 -42.67 -10.91 26.85
CA PHE A 117 -42.89 -10.60 25.43
C PHE A 117 -42.56 -9.17 25.04
N SER A 118 -42.39 -8.27 26.01
CA SER A 118 -41.91 -6.91 25.76
C SER A 118 -40.37 -6.82 25.72
N MET A 119 -39.65 -7.93 25.97
CA MET A 119 -38.19 -7.93 25.96
C MET A 119 -37.62 -8.03 24.53
N PRO A 120 -36.43 -7.45 24.29
CA PRO A 120 -35.66 -7.71 23.08
C PRO A 120 -35.28 -9.21 23.01
N PRO A 121 -35.04 -9.77 21.81
CA PRO A 121 -34.73 -9.07 20.56
C PRO A 121 -35.93 -8.74 19.67
N PHE A 122 -37.07 -9.41 19.84
CA PHE A 122 -38.27 -9.21 19.01
C PHE A 122 -39.52 -8.97 19.88
N PRO A 123 -39.65 -7.76 20.47
CA PRO A 123 -40.75 -7.45 21.38
C PRO A 123 -42.09 -7.41 20.65
N GLU A 124 -43.11 -8.01 21.26
CA GLU A 124 -44.49 -7.95 20.79
C GLU A 124 -45.17 -6.70 21.37
N LEU A 125 -45.13 -5.61 20.61
CA LEU A 125 -45.68 -4.31 21.02
C LEU A 125 -47.22 -4.26 21.05
N ALA A 126 -47.89 -5.35 20.65
CA ALA A 126 -49.34 -5.44 20.53
C ALA A 126 -49.87 -6.68 21.30
N LEU A 127 -49.90 -6.58 22.63
CA LEU A 127 -50.59 -7.51 23.53
C LEU A 127 -51.32 -6.79 24.67
#